data_AF-A0A7K2XT03-F1
#
_entry.id   AF-A0A7K2XT03-F1
#
_cell.length_a   1.000
_cell.length_b   1.000
_cell.length_c   1.000
_cell.angle_alpha   90.00
_cell.angle_beta   90.00
_cell.angle_gamma   90.00
#
_symmetry.space_group_name_H-M   'P 1'
#
loop_
_entity.id
_entity.type
_entity.pdbx_description
1 polymer ?
#
loop_
_entity_poly.entity_id
_entity_poly.type
_entity_poly.pdbx_seq_one_letter_code
_entity_poly.pdbx_strand_id
1 'polypeptide(L)'
;MSLERRPRAVCGWSGMAPNGFRRSGDGWRPWVLGVATTALLVSTPSYAAAAAGAVTTVRNQPGVASPAALGAARCPDHCEGPGVPLGDVTVIKEDATTGAPLGGGVFQLWEETNGIPGLQPTGSDPDTSIGDTCTTGADGTCTRTLPTGVYYWQETQAPPGYDLPLNPVFGPLVLTEENVAEGVTVTAENTATPVTAGEGSC
;
A
#
# COMPACT_ATOMS: atom_id res chain seq x y z
N MET A 1 -74.38 -3.27 36.60
CA MET A 1 -73.91 -4.49 35.91
C MET A 1 -72.63 -4.12 35.18
N SER A 2 -71.45 -4.42 35.73
CA SER A 2 -70.63 -5.63 35.48
C SER A 2 -70.39 -5.96 34.01
N LEU A 3 -69.09 -6.03 33.69
CA LEU A 3 -68.40 -6.59 32.53
C LEU A 3 -68.49 -5.68 31.30
N GLU A 4 -67.35 -5.22 30.78
CA GLU A 4 -66.79 -5.94 29.65
C GLU A 4 -65.26 -6.00 29.59
N ARG A 5 -64.83 -7.13 29.03
CA ARG A 5 -63.51 -7.72 28.99
C ARG A 5 -62.57 -7.00 28.00
N ARG A 6 -61.28 -6.93 28.32
CA ARG A 6 -60.18 -6.91 27.32
C ARG A 6 -60.06 -8.33 26.72
N PRO A 7 -59.62 -8.56 25.46
CA PRO A 7 -58.19 -8.36 25.08
C PRO A 7 -57.85 -8.19 23.57
N ARG A 8 -56.53 -8.11 23.30
CA ARG A 8 -55.76 -8.26 22.03
C ARG A 8 -55.67 -7.01 21.14
N ALA A 9 -54.58 -6.71 20.44
CA ALA A 9 -53.19 -7.17 20.31
C ALA A 9 -52.43 -6.02 19.60
N VAL A 10 -51.19 -5.67 19.99
CA VAL A 10 -49.92 -5.88 19.24
C VAL A 10 -50.11 -5.79 17.70
N CYS A 11 -49.43 -4.93 16.92
CA CYS A 11 -47.99 -4.74 16.86
C CYS A 11 -47.61 -3.34 16.36
N GLY A 12 -46.82 -2.61 17.16
CA GLY A 12 -46.00 -1.51 16.68
C GLY A 12 -44.69 -2.07 16.14
N TRP A 13 -44.35 -1.68 14.91
CA TRP A 13 -43.12 -2.00 14.21
C TRP A 13 -41.97 -1.26 14.90
N SER A 14 -41.11 -1.97 15.64
CA SER A 14 -39.87 -1.41 16.17
C SER A 14 -38.86 -1.23 15.06
N GLY A 15 -38.32 -0.02 14.97
CA GLY A 15 -37.18 0.34 14.13
C GLY A 15 -35.91 -0.41 14.54
N MET A 16 -35.18 -0.84 13.52
CA MET A 16 -33.84 -1.39 13.64
C MET A 16 -32.86 -0.21 13.70
N ALA A 17 -32.10 -0.10 14.80
CA ALA A 17 -30.94 0.79 14.87
C ALA A 17 -29.66 -0.04 14.63
N PRO A 18 -28.70 0.48 13.83
CA PRO A 18 -27.42 -0.16 13.57
C PRO A 18 -26.50 0.17 14.72
N ASN A 19 -26.14 -0.82 15.55
CA ASN A 19 -24.97 -0.90 16.44
C ASN A 19 -25.22 -2.11 17.35
N GLY A 20 -24.50 -3.21 17.14
CA GLY A 20 -24.78 -4.55 17.67
C GLY A 20 -24.81 -4.68 19.20
N PHE A 21 -25.91 -4.25 19.81
CA PHE A 21 -26.02 -4.11 21.26
C PHE A 21 -27.46 -4.47 21.70
N ARG A 22 -27.62 -5.53 22.50
CA ARG A 22 -28.92 -5.90 23.11
C ARG A 22 -28.98 -5.45 24.56
N ARG A 23 -30.14 -4.87 24.93
CA ARG A 23 -30.45 -4.43 26.29
C ARG A 23 -31.05 -5.60 27.08
N SER A 24 -30.38 -6.00 28.17
CA SER A 24 -30.97 -6.86 29.22
C SER A 24 -31.15 -6.05 30.51
N GLY A 25 -32.08 -6.48 31.37
CA GLY A 25 -32.60 -5.74 32.53
C GLY A 25 -31.57 -5.28 33.58
N ASP A 26 -30.32 -5.75 33.55
CA ASP A 26 -29.28 -5.44 34.53
C ASP A 26 -28.05 -4.70 33.95
N GLY A 27 -28.20 -4.05 32.79
CA GLY A 27 -27.16 -3.18 32.21
C GLY A 27 -26.25 -3.85 31.16
N TRP A 28 -25.34 -3.04 30.60
CA TRP A 28 -24.50 -3.37 29.43
C TRP A 28 -23.34 -4.31 29.80
N ARG A 29 -23.26 -5.49 29.17
CA ARG A 29 -22.13 -6.43 29.30
C ARG A 29 -21.57 -6.79 27.93
N PRO A 30 -20.24 -6.76 27.72
CA PRO A 30 -19.62 -7.30 26.52
C PRO A 30 -19.67 -8.83 26.52
N TRP A 31 -19.82 -9.43 25.34
CA TRP A 31 -19.71 -10.87 25.13
C TRP A 31 -18.25 -11.30 25.33
N VAL A 32 -17.99 -12.08 26.39
CA VAL A 32 -16.73 -12.85 26.52
C VAL A 32 -17.13 -14.32 26.49
N LEU A 33 -16.92 -14.98 25.35
CA LEU A 33 -16.85 -16.44 25.30
C LEU A 33 -15.45 -16.83 25.76
N GLY A 34 -15.34 -17.33 26.99
CA GLY A 34 -14.18 -18.11 27.40
C GLY A 34 -14.27 -19.53 26.82
N VAL A 35 -13.16 -20.11 26.39
CA VAL A 35 -12.45 -21.21 27.08
C VAL A 35 -11.25 -21.71 26.25
N ALA A 36 -10.33 -22.33 27.00
CA ALA A 36 -9.31 -23.31 26.61
C ALA A 36 -7.95 -22.77 26.12
N THR A 37 -7.11 -22.42 27.10
CA THR A 37 -5.65 -22.43 26.96
C THR A 37 -5.18 -23.87 26.72
N THR A 38 -4.89 -24.24 25.48
CA THR A 38 -4.14 -25.46 25.15
C THR A 38 -2.68 -25.07 24.92
N ALA A 39 -1.80 -25.50 25.83
CA ALA A 39 -0.36 -25.34 25.66
C ALA A 39 0.13 -26.27 24.55
N LEU A 40 0.53 -25.71 23.41
CA LEU A 40 1.28 -26.43 22.38
C LEU A 40 2.76 -26.50 22.78
N LEU A 41 3.24 -27.72 23.01
CA LEU A 41 4.66 -28.05 23.11
C LEU A 41 5.34 -27.74 21.77
N VAL A 42 6.14 -26.68 21.73
CA VAL A 42 7.07 -26.44 20.61
C VAL A 42 8.21 -27.44 20.76
N SER A 43 8.23 -28.45 19.89
CA SER A 43 9.41 -29.30 19.70
C SER A 43 10.50 -28.44 19.07
N THR A 44 11.60 -28.27 19.76
CA THR A 44 12.79 -27.59 19.25
C THR A 44 13.41 -28.43 18.12
N PRO A 45 13.65 -27.88 16.91
CA PRO A 45 14.56 -28.52 15.98
C PRO A 45 15.98 -28.40 16.56
N SER A 46 16.59 -29.55 16.84
CA SER A 46 18.01 -29.66 17.15
C SER A 46 18.79 -29.35 15.86
N TYR A 47 19.28 -28.13 15.71
CA TYR A 47 20.27 -27.84 14.67
C TYR A 47 21.58 -28.51 15.07
N ALA A 48 21.85 -29.67 14.48
CA ALA A 48 23.16 -30.28 14.50
C ALA A 48 24.14 -29.37 13.75
N ALA A 49 25.09 -28.80 14.49
CA ALA A 49 26.24 -28.12 13.91
C ALA A 49 27.09 -29.14 13.14
N ALA A 50 27.03 -29.07 11.81
CA ALA A 50 27.92 -29.84 10.94
C ALA A 50 29.27 -29.12 10.78
N ALA A 51 30.27 -29.74 11.39
CA ALA A 51 31.68 -29.82 11.00
C ALA A 51 32.33 -28.64 10.25
N ALA A 52 33.27 -28.01 10.96
CA ALA A 52 34.41 -27.32 10.38
C ALA A 52 35.16 -28.23 9.39
N GLY A 53 35.45 -27.71 8.20
CA GLY A 53 36.25 -28.38 7.17
C GLY A 53 37.11 -27.39 6.39
N ALA A 54 38.40 -27.39 6.73
CA ALA A 54 39.57 -27.02 5.92
C ALA A 54 39.67 -25.59 5.32
N VAL A 55 40.34 -24.71 6.08
CA VAL A 55 41.20 -23.66 5.54
C VAL A 55 42.29 -24.33 4.69
N THR A 56 42.25 -24.14 3.37
CA THR A 56 43.38 -24.49 2.50
C THR A 56 44.27 -23.25 2.38
N THR A 57 45.39 -23.29 3.06
CA THR A 57 46.48 -22.32 2.99
C THR A 57 46.95 -22.17 1.54
N VAL A 58 46.54 -21.10 0.84
CA VAL A 58 47.27 -20.65 -0.35
C VAL A 58 48.61 -20.10 0.15
N ARG A 59 49.68 -20.83 -0.21
CA ARG A 59 51.06 -20.43 0.05
C ARG A 59 51.34 -19.13 -0.71
N ASN A 60 51.73 -18.11 0.03
CA ASN A 60 52.42 -16.94 -0.48
C ASN A 60 53.75 -17.39 -1.13
N GLN A 61 53.85 -17.35 -2.46
CA GLN A 61 55.11 -17.50 -3.17
C GLN A 61 55.65 -16.11 -3.52
N PRO A 62 56.80 -15.68 -2.95
CA PRO A 62 57.48 -14.48 -3.37
C PRO A 62 58.36 -14.78 -4.58
N GLY A 63 58.28 -13.90 -5.60
CA GLY A 63 59.27 -13.81 -6.65
C GLY A 63 58.75 -14.16 -8.03
N VAL A 64 58.32 -13.14 -8.77
CA VAL A 64 59.00 -12.72 -10.02
C VAL A 64 58.66 -11.26 -10.26
N ALA A 65 59.65 -10.39 -10.06
CA ALA A 65 59.63 -9.05 -10.64
C ALA A 65 60.05 -9.16 -12.10
N SER A 66 59.30 -8.53 -13.01
CA SER A 66 59.80 -8.11 -14.32
C SER A 66 58.86 -7.08 -14.95
N PRO A 67 59.39 -6.20 -15.82
CA PRO A 67 59.33 -4.76 -15.59
C PRO A 67 58.32 -4.03 -16.48
N ALA A 68 58.17 -2.75 -16.16
CA ALA A 68 57.36 -1.75 -16.87
C ALA A 68 57.34 -1.93 -18.39
N ALA A 69 56.13 -2.05 -18.94
CA ALA A 69 55.81 -1.70 -20.31
C ALA A 69 54.60 -0.76 -20.28
N LEU A 70 54.82 0.42 -20.83
CA LEU A 70 53.86 1.49 -21.08
C LEU A 70 52.64 0.94 -21.84
N GLY A 71 51.44 1.14 -21.30
CA GLY A 71 50.20 0.82 -22.00
C GLY A 71 49.02 0.83 -21.04
N ALA A 72 48.02 1.68 -21.33
CA ALA A 72 46.78 1.85 -20.59
C ALA A 72 46.23 0.53 -19.99
N ALA A 73 46.25 0.43 -18.66
CA ALA A 73 45.57 -0.66 -17.96
C ALA A 73 44.07 -0.36 -17.94
N ARG A 74 43.34 -1.17 -18.68
CA ARG A 74 41.88 -1.31 -18.73
C ARG A 74 41.36 -1.42 -17.30
N CYS A 75 40.35 -0.65 -16.90
CA CYS A 75 39.63 -0.93 -15.65
C CYS A 75 38.92 -2.29 -15.81
N PRO A 76 39.27 -3.34 -15.04
CA PRO A 76 38.56 -4.60 -15.08
C PRO A 76 37.19 -4.42 -14.42
N ASP A 77 36.17 -4.19 -15.24
CA ASP A 77 34.75 -4.59 -15.12
C ASP A 77 33.98 -4.46 -13.79
N HIS A 78 34.51 -3.84 -12.73
CA HIS A 78 33.85 -3.82 -11.40
C HIS A 78 34.08 -2.50 -10.63
N CYS A 79 33.72 -1.36 -11.23
CA CYS A 79 33.67 -0.09 -10.51
C CYS A 79 32.24 0.36 -10.13
N GLU A 80 31.25 -0.50 -10.30
CA GLU A 80 29.90 -0.27 -9.80
C GLU A 80 29.72 -1.13 -8.55
N GLY A 81 29.67 -0.50 -7.37
CA GLY A 81 29.16 -1.18 -6.17
C GLY A 81 27.74 -1.71 -6.45
N PRO A 82 27.20 -2.63 -5.62
CA PRO A 82 25.82 -3.06 -5.80
C PRO A 82 24.94 -1.80 -5.81
N GLY A 83 24.30 -1.52 -6.95
CA GLY A 83 23.39 -0.40 -7.09
C GLY A 83 22.30 -0.49 -6.04
N VAL A 84 21.75 0.65 -5.61
CA VAL A 84 20.61 0.65 -4.69
C VAL A 84 19.47 -0.12 -5.38
N PRO A 85 18.88 -1.15 -4.76
CA PRO A 85 17.78 -1.87 -5.36
C PRO A 85 16.61 -0.91 -5.58
N LEU A 86 16.05 -0.92 -6.79
CA LEU A 86 14.92 -0.08 -7.19
C LEU A 86 13.72 -0.97 -7.46
N GLY A 87 12.53 -0.48 -7.10
CA GLY A 87 11.27 -1.17 -7.31
C GLY A 87 10.20 -0.23 -7.85
N ASP A 88 9.18 -0.83 -8.44
CA ASP A 88 8.10 -0.08 -9.07
C ASP A 88 7.05 0.35 -8.04
N VAL A 89 6.64 1.61 -8.14
CA VAL A 89 5.53 2.20 -7.40
C VAL A 89 4.47 2.58 -8.43
N THR A 90 3.35 1.88 -8.41
CA THR A 90 2.32 1.97 -9.46
C THR A 90 0.99 2.45 -8.89
N VAL A 91 0.31 3.32 -9.65
CA VAL A 91 -1.10 3.64 -9.46
C VAL A 91 -1.91 3.07 -10.62
N ILE A 92 -3.03 2.43 -10.30
CA ILE A 92 -4.03 1.97 -11.27
C ILE A 92 -5.26 2.84 -11.09
N LYS A 93 -5.68 3.51 -12.15
CA LYS A 93 -6.85 4.37 -12.20
C LYS A 93 -8.01 3.62 -12.82
N GLU A 94 -9.10 3.52 -12.07
CA GLU A 94 -10.31 2.81 -12.49
C GLU A 94 -11.57 3.61 -12.22
N ASP A 95 -12.65 3.22 -12.91
CA ASP A 95 -14.02 3.66 -12.67
C ASP A 95 -14.58 2.93 -11.44
N ALA A 96 -15.08 3.70 -10.47
CA ALA A 96 -15.56 3.18 -9.18
C ALA A 96 -16.76 2.23 -9.27
N THR A 97 -17.49 2.24 -10.39
CA THR A 97 -18.70 1.42 -10.57
C THR A 97 -18.41 0.17 -11.41
N THR A 98 -17.61 0.33 -12.46
CA THR A 98 -17.39 -0.70 -13.48
C THR A 98 -16.05 -1.42 -13.35
N GLY A 99 -15.08 -0.84 -12.63
CA GLY A 99 -13.70 -1.32 -12.57
C GLY A 99 -12.96 -1.17 -13.91
N ALA A 100 -13.50 -0.41 -14.85
CA ALA A 100 -12.84 -0.19 -16.13
C ALA A 100 -11.60 0.72 -15.95
N PRO A 101 -10.48 0.43 -16.63
CA PRO A 101 -9.30 1.28 -16.56
C PRO A 101 -9.56 2.66 -17.16
N LEU A 102 -9.00 3.70 -16.55
CA LEU A 102 -9.18 5.09 -16.95
C LEU A 102 -7.85 5.78 -17.26
N GLY A 103 -7.69 6.18 -18.52
CA GLY A 103 -6.58 7.02 -18.96
C GLY A 103 -6.84 8.50 -18.74
N GLY A 104 -5.75 9.26 -18.56
CA GLY A 104 -5.78 10.72 -18.47
C GLY A 104 -5.93 11.26 -17.04
N GLY A 105 -5.88 10.43 -16.00
CA GLY A 105 -5.76 10.90 -14.62
C GLY A 105 -4.33 11.37 -14.34
N VAL A 106 -4.16 12.52 -13.67
CA VAL A 106 -2.84 13.11 -13.42
C VAL A 106 -2.49 13.03 -11.95
N PHE A 107 -1.34 12.45 -11.65
CA PHE A 107 -0.86 12.17 -10.30
C PHE A 107 0.49 12.82 -10.03
N GLN A 108 0.66 13.36 -8.82
CA GLN A 108 1.97 13.70 -8.26
C GLN A 108 2.39 12.59 -7.30
N LEU A 109 3.64 12.13 -7.40
CA LEU A 109 4.25 11.21 -6.45
C LEU A 109 4.94 11.98 -5.35
N TRP A 110 4.82 11.49 -4.12
CA TRP A 110 5.44 12.06 -2.93
C TRP A 110 6.15 10.97 -2.13
N GLU A 111 7.27 11.33 -1.50
CA GLU A 111 8.00 10.53 -0.53
C GLU A 111 7.76 11.12 0.86
N GLU A 112 7.44 10.25 1.83
CA GLU A 112 7.37 10.58 3.25
C GLU A 112 8.77 10.94 3.77
N THR A 113 8.98 12.19 4.18
CA THR A 113 10.31 12.68 4.58
C THR A 113 10.37 13.32 5.95
N ASN A 114 9.23 13.58 6.61
CA ASN A 114 9.17 14.30 7.89
C ASN A 114 8.81 13.39 9.08
N GLY A 115 8.40 12.15 8.81
CA GLY A 115 8.04 11.14 9.81
C GLY A 115 6.66 11.32 10.44
N ILE A 116 5.79 12.14 9.84
CA ILE A 116 4.42 12.40 10.32
C ILE A 116 3.44 11.62 9.43
N PRO A 117 2.70 10.63 9.97
CA PRO A 117 1.86 9.77 9.15
C PRO A 117 0.83 10.52 8.30
N GLY A 118 0.84 10.23 7.00
CA GLY A 118 -0.05 10.80 5.99
C GLY A 118 0.73 11.67 5.01
N LEU A 119 0.08 12.20 3.97
CA LEU A 119 0.74 13.17 3.08
C LEU A 119 0.58 14.60 3.65
N GLN A 120 1.69 15.33 3.79
CA GLN A 120 1.71 16.77 4.05
C GLN A 120 2.38 17.51 2.88
N PRO A 121 1.64 17.87 1.83
CA PRO A 121 2.21 18.50 0.63
C PRO A 121 2.58 19.98 0.84
N THR A 122 2.26 20.54 2.02
CA THR A 122 2.49 21.93 2.40
C THR A 122 2.78 22.03 3.89
N GLY A 123 3.37 23.15 4.33
CA GLY A 123 3.65 23.42 5.74
C GLY A 123 5.10 23.82 5.96
N SER A 124 5.53 23.82 7.23
CA SER A 124 6.90 24.16 7.62
C SER A 124 7.90 23.01 7.39
N ASP A 125 7.40 21.79 7.31
CA ASP A 125 8.19 20.57 7.07
C ASP A 125 7.38 19.59 6.20
N PRO A 126 7.17 19.92 4.92
CA PRO A 126 6.34 19.11 4.02
C PRO A 126 7.07 17.85 3.55
N ASP A 127 6.30 16.90 3.03
CA ASP A 127 6.81 15.77 2.27
C ASP A 127 7.44 16.21 0.94
N THR A 128 8.28 15.34 0.38
CA THR A 128 9.05 15.66 -0.82
C THR A 128 8.33 15.18 -2.08
N SER A 129 8.03 16.09 -3.01
CA SER A 129 7.49 15.73 -4.33
C SER A 129 8.57 15.10 -5.21
N ILE A 130 8.26 13.98 -5.84
CA ILE A 130 9.19 13.22 -6.67
C ILE A 130 8.88 13.43 -8.15
N GLY A 131 9.83 14.03 -8.88
CA GLY A 131 9.76 14.20 -10.33
C GLY A 131 8.55 15.00 -10.82
N ASP A 132 8.31 14.93 -12.13
CA ASP A 132 7.14 15.52 -12.78
C ASP A 132 5.87 14.68 -12.53
N THR A 133 4.71 15.29 -12.73
CA THR A 133 3.42 14.58 -12.70
C THR A 133 3.38 13.41 -13.67
N CYS A 134 2.63 12.38 -13.30
CA CYS A 134 2.42 11.20 -14.09
C CYS A 134 0.96 11.09 -14.54
N THR A 135 0.74 10.90 -15.84
CA THR A 135 -0.59 10.74 -16.42
C THR A 135 -0.84 9.27 -16.72
N THR A 136 -2.00 8.73 -16.33
CA THR A 136 -2.34 7.33 -16.60
C THR A 136 -2.57 7.06 -18.07
N GLY A 137 -2.04 5.93 -18.55
CA GLY A 137 -2.22 5.44 -19.91
C GLY A 137 -3.63 4.90 -20.17
N ALA A 138 -3.88 4.43 -21.39
CA ALA A 138 -5.18 3.84 -21.76
C ALA A 138 -5.52 2.55 -20.98
N ASP A 139 -4.50 1.90 -20.43
CA ASP A 139 -4.58 0.76 -19.51
C ASP A 139 -4.85 1.18 -18.05
N GLY A 140 -4.97 2.48 -17.79
CA GLY A 140 -5.24 3.04 -16.47
C GLY A 140 -4.00 3.13 -15.58
N THR A 141 -2.80 2.79 -16.06
CA THR A 141 -1.63 2.67 -15.19
C THR A 141 -0.68 3.86 -15.30
N CYS A 142 0.00 4.15 -14.20
CA CYS A 142 1.18 5.00 -14.15
C CYS A 142 2.18 4.40 -13.13
N THR A 143 3.45 4.28 -13.51
CA THR A 143 4.50 3.65 -12.71
C THR A 143 5.73 4.53 -12.60
N ARG A 144 6.42 4.47 -11.44
CA ARG A 144 7.75 5.04 -11.22
C ARG A 144 8.64 4.04 -10.53
N THR A 145 9.90 3.93 -10.96
CA THR A 145 10.88 3.02 -10.35
C THR A 145 11.76 3.82 -9.39
N LEU A 146 11.73 3.46 -8.11
CA LEU A 146 12.30 4.22 -6.99
C LEU A 146 13.04 3.31 -6.00
N PRO A 147 13.96 3.85 -5.18
CA PRO A 147 14.53 3.09 -4.07
C PRO A 147 13.47 2.76 -3.01
N THR A 148 13.83 1.90 -2.06
CA THR A 148 12.98 1.59 -0.89
C THR A 148 12.62 2.86 -0.13
N GLY A 149 11.35 2.98 0.29
CA GLY A 149 10.81 4.18 0.93
C GLY A 149 9.32 4.06 1.19
N VAL A 150 8.73 5.13 1.72
CA VAL A 150 7.28 5.25 1.93
C VAL A 150 6.75 6.35 1.02
N TYR A 151 5.75 6.01 0.21
CA TYR A 151 5.28 6.87 -0.86
C TYR A 151 3.78 7.11 -0.82
N TYR A 152 3.37 8.23 -1.44
CA TYR A 152 1.96 8.58 -1.65
C TYR A 152 1.75 9.05 -3.09
N TRP A 153 0.68 8.55 -3.71
CA TRP A 153 0.15 9.14 -4.93
C TRP A 153 -0.91 10.17 -4.59
N GLN A 154 -0.79 11.37 -5.13
CA GLN A 154 -1.82 12.40 -5.04
C GLN A 154 -2.43 12.64 -6.42
N GLU A 155 -3.72 12.39 -6.60
CA GLU A 155 -4.42 12.78 -7.81
C GLU A 155 -4.63 14.30 -7.83
N THR A 156 -4.06 14.96 -8.82
CA THR A 156 -4.13 16.41 -8.99
C THR A 156 -5.19 16.79 -10.02
N GLN A 157 -5.53 15.88 -10.93
CA GLN A 157 -6.58 16.05 -11.93
C GLN A 157 -7.22 14.70 -12.25
N ALA A 158 -8.55 14.65 -12.18
CA ALA A 158 -9.33 13.49 -12.59
C ALA A 158 -9.31 13.29 -14.12
N PRO A 159 -9.49 12.04 -14.60
CA PRO A 159 -9.75 11.77 -16.00
C PRO A 159 -10.95 12.56 -16.56
N PRO A 160 -11.00 12.82 -17.88
CA PRO A 160 -12.14 13.50 -18.48
C PRO A 160 -13.47 12.78 -18.23
N GLY A 161 -14.47 13.52 -17.74
CA GLY A 161 -15.80 12.97 -17.42
C GLY A 161 -15.92 12.31 -16.03
N TYR A 162 -14.90 12.47 -15.18
CA TYR A 162 -14.86 11.97 -13.83
C TYR A 162 -14.66 13.09 -12.82
N ASP A 163 -15.20 12.89 -11.61
CA ASP A 163 -15.00 13.82 -10.50
C ASP A 163 -13.68 13.53 -9.78
N LEU A 164 -12.98 14.58 -9.33
CA LEU A 164 -11.82 14.45 -8.45
C LEU A 164 -12.29 14.03 -7.05
N PRO A 165 -11.72 12.98 -6.43
CA PRO A 165 -12.10 12.55 -5.10
C PRO A 165 -11.89 13.65 -4.04
N LEU A 166 -12.73 13.65 -3.00
CA LEU A 166 -12.57 14.57 -1.86
C LEU A 166 -11.24 14.38 -1.13
N ASN A 167 -10.75 13.14 -1.08
CA ASN A 167 -9.44 12.78 -0.53
C ASN A 167 -8.62 12.14 -1.66
N PRO A 168 -7.90 12.94 -2.47
CA PRO A 168 -7.21 12.45 -3.64
C PRO A 168 -5.82 11.91 -3.31
N VAL A 169 -5.63 11.30 -2.13
CA VAL A 169 -4.34 10.79 -1.66
C VAL A 169 -4.43 9.28 -1.44
N PHE A 170 -3.51 8.55 -2.04
CA PHE A 170 -3.46 7.10 -2.06
C PHE A 170 -2.12 6.63 -1.49
N GLY A 171 -2.18 5.90 -0.37
CA GLY A 171 -1.03 5.40 0.35
C GLY A 171 -1.30 5.23 1.85
N PRO A 172 -0.28 4.94 2.67
CA PRO A 172 1.12 4.82 2.27
C PRO A 172 1.40 3.56 1.43
N LEU A 173 2.28 3.69 0.43
CA LEU A 173 2.88 2.57 -0.29
C LEU A 173 4.28 2.34 0.29
N VAL A 174 4.50 1.18 0.91
CA VAL A 174 5.76 0.87 1.60
C VAL A 174 6.60 -0.07 0.72
N LEU A 175 7.63 0.48 0.08
CA LEU A 175 8.58 -0.27 -0.73
C LEU A 175 9.80 -0.64 0.14
N THR A 176 10.01 -1.93 0.35
CA THR A 176 11.09 -2.49 1.20
C THR A 176 11.96 -3.42 0.38
N GLU A 177 13.12 -3.83 0.90
CA GLU A 177 13.98 -4.80 0.22
C GLU A 177 13.30 -6.15 -0.05
N GLU A 178 12.26 -6.49 0.73
CA GLU A 178 11.50 -7.74 0.56
C GLU A 178 10.58 -7.70 -0.67
N ASN A 179 9.94 -6.57 -0.94
CA ASN A 179 8.99 -6.42 -2.05
C ASN A 179 9.53 -5.59 -3.22
N VAL A 180 10.77 -5.07 -3.13
CA VAL A 180 11.37 -4.19 -4.16
C VAL A 180 11.37 -4.82 -5.55
N ALA A 181 11.53 -6.15 -5.64
CA ALA A 181 11.52 -6.87 -6.91
C ALA A 181 10.09 -7.03 -7.51
N GLU A 182 9.06 -7.03 -6.68
CA GLU A 182 7.65 -7.12 -7.11
C GLU A 182 7.03 -5.74 -7.33
N GLY A 183 7.51 -4.74 -6.61
CA GLY A 183 6.93 -3.41 -6.54
C GLY A 183 5.70 -3.32 -5.64
N VAL A 184 5.11 -2.14 -5.58
CA VAL A 184 3.91 -1.81 -4.82
C VAL A 184 2.92 -1.12 -5.71
N THR A 185 1.63 -1.45 -5.54
CA THR A 185 0.55 -0.93 -6.38
C THR A 185 -0.62 -0.47 -5.53
N VAL A 186 -1.28 0.62 -5.93
CA VAL A 186 -2.53 1.10 -5.33
C VAL A 186 -3.58 1.39 -6.41
N THR A 187 -4.84 1.12 -6.12
CA THR A 187 -5.98 1.46 -6.99
C THR A 187 -6.59 2.80 -6.57
N ALA A 188 -6.80 3.68 -7.54
CA ALA A 188 -7.47 4.96 -7.41
C ALA A 188 -8.78 4.95 -8.21
N GLU A 189 -9.90 4.94 -7.52
CA GLU A 189 -11.26 4.88 -8.10
C GLU A 189 -11.86 6.28 -8.24
N ASN A 190 -12.43 6.62 -9.42
CA ASN A 190 -13.23 7.85 -9.57
C ASN A 190 -14.65 7.51 -10.00
N THR A 191 -15.57 8.32 -9.54
CA THR A 191 -16.97 8.28 -9.96
C THR A 191 -17.15 9.14 -11.20
N ALA A 192 -17.86 8.62 -12.20
CA ALA A 192 -18.21 9.38 -13.39
C ALA A 192 -19.07 10.61 -13.00
N THR A 193 -18.74 11.77 -13.56
CA THR A 193 -19.53 12.97 -13.37
C THR A 193 -20.92 12.72 -13.97
N PRO A 194 -22.01 12.89 -13.20
CA PRO A 194 -23.34 12.63 -13.71
C PRO A 194 -23.64 13.56 -14.88
N VAL A 195 -23.93 12.97 -16.05
CA VAL A 195 -24.49 13.75 -17.16
C VAL A 195 -25.84 14.26 -16.71
N THR A 196 -25.96 15.58 -16.52
CA THR A 196 -27.28 16.18 -16.38
C THR A 196 -27.96 16.00 -17.72
N ALA A 197 -28.74 14.93 -17.86
CA ALA A 197 -29.62 14.76 -19.00
C ALA A 197 -30.50 16.00 -19.02
N GLY A 198 -30.30 16.87 -20.01
CA GLY A 198 -31.15 18.01 -20.22
C GLY A 198 -32.58 17.49 -20.25
N GLU A 199 -33.37 17.93 -19.29
CA GLU A 199 -34.81 17.70 -19.26
C GLU A 199 -35.36 18.32 -20.54
N GLY A 200 -35.47 17.49 -21.58
CA GLY A 200 -36.06 17.84 -22.84
C GLY A 200 -37.46 18.32 -22.54
N SER A 201 -37.64 19.64 -22.61
CA SER A 201 -38.95 20.26 -22.47
C SER A 201 -39.92 19.62 -23.46
N CYS A 202 -41.11 19.33 -22.93
CA CYS A 202 -42.24 18.65 -23.52
C CYS A 202 -42.64 19.17 -24.92
#